data_AF-A0A920J3J8-F1
#
_entry.id   AF-A0A920J3J8-F1
#
_cell.length_a   1.000
_cell.length_b   1.000
_cell.length_c   1.000
_cell.angle_alpha   90.00
_cell.angle_beta   90.00
_cell.angle_gamma   90.00
#
_symmetry.space_group_name_H-M   'P 1'
#
loop_
_entity.id
_entity.type
_entity.pdbx_description
1 polymer ?
#
loop_
_entity_poly.entity_id
_entity_poly.type
_entity_poly.pdbx_seq_one_letter_code
_entity_poly.pdbx_strand_id
1 'polypeptide(L)' 'MIAPGTLFEELGFIYIGPINGHDSKGLVKVLRNSKKIKGPKLIHVVLKKGKASFQLN' A
#
# COMPACT_ATOMS: atom_id res chain seq x y z
N MET A 1 18.06 6.52 -12.91
CA MET A 1 17.34 5.44 -12.20
C MET A 1 15.85 5.74 -12.30
N ILE A 2 15.04 4.80 -12.78
CA ILE A 2 13.58 4.94 -12.79
C ILE A 2 13.10 4.62 -11.37
N ALA A 3 12.28 5.49 -10.77
CA ALA A 3 11.72 5.22 -9.45
C ALA A 3 10.73 4.05 -9.58
N PRO A 4 10.63 3.12 -8.60
CA PRO A 4 9.73 1.97 -8.68
C PRO A 4 8.28 2.35 -9.03
N GLY A 5 7.79 3.49 -8.53
CA GLY A 5 6.44 3.99 -8.85
C GLY A 5 6.24 4.25 -10.34
N THR A 6 7.22 4.87 -11.01
CA THR A 6 7.15 5.25 -12.43
C THR A 6 7.01 4.01 -13.34
N LEU A 7 7.70 2.92 -13.04
CA LEU A 7 7.57 1.67 -13.80
C LEU A 7 6.14 1.11 -13.74
N PHE A 8 5.51 1.11 -12.56
CA PHE A 8 4.15 0.56 -12.42
C PHE A 8 3.09 1.48 -12.99
N GLU A 9 3.31 2.79 -12.94
CA GLU A 9 2.46 3.77 -13.61
C GLU A 9 2.50 3.61 -15.13
N GLU A 10 3.68 3.38 -15.72
CA GLU A 10 3.82 3.07 -17.15
C GLU A 10 3.13 1.77 -17.56
N LEU A 11 3.05 0.78 -16.66
CA LEU A 11 2.26 -0.45 -16.86
C LEU A 11 0.74 -0.25 -16.67
N GLY A 12 0.30 0.99 -16.41
CA GLY A 12 -1.11 1.35 -16.26
C GLY A 12 -1.68 1.18 -14.84
N PHE A 13 -0.85 0.91 -13.84
CA PHE A 13 -1.30 0.84 -12.44
C PHE A 13 -1.35 2.23 -11.81
N ILE A 14 -2.33 2.41 -10.93
CA ILE A 14 -2.30 3.49 -9.95
C ILE A 14 -1.43 3.03 -8.78
N TYR A 15 -0.27 3.66 -8.62
CA TYR A 15 0.69 3.33 -7.56
C TYR A 15 0.36 4.08 -6.25
N ILE A 16 0.27 3.36 -5.12
CA ILE A 16 -0.07 3.91 -3.80
C ILE A 16 0.93 3.40 -2.76
N GLY A 17 1.83 4.27 -2.27
CA GLY A 17 2.76 3.94 -1.18
C GLY A 17 4.15 4.55 -1.37
N PRO A 18 5.16 4.11 -0.58
CA PRO A 18 5.10 3.04 0.41
C PRO A 18 4.27 3.41 1.66
N ILE A 19 3.53 2.46 2.23
CA ILE A 19 2.76 2.63 3.48
C ILE A 19 3.24 1.69 4.58
N ASN A 20 3.18 2.14 5.84
CA ASN A 20 3.56 1.35 6.99
C ASN A 20 2.58 0.20 7.22
N GLY A 21 3.01 -1.03 7.00
CA GLY A 21 2.18 -2.23 7.16
C GLY A 21 1.86 -2.60 8.61
N HIS A 22 2.52 -1.96 9.58
CA HIS A 22 2.26 -2.15 11.01
C HIS A 22 1.17 -1.22 11.56
N ASP A 23 0.62 -0.32 10.73
CA ASP A 23 -0.56 0.49 11.08
C ASP A 23 -1.82 -0.09 10.44
N SER A 24 -2.53 -0.94 11.16
CA SER A 24 -3.76 -1.60 10.68
C SER A 24 -4.89 -0.60 10.39
N LYS A 25 -5.01 0.48 11.19
CA LYS A 25 -6.04 1.50 10.99
C LYS A 25 -5.76 2.31 9.72
N GLY A 26 -4.49 2.70 9.52
CA GLY A 26 -4.02 3.34 8.30
C GLY A 26 -4.24 2.46 7.07
N LEU A 27 -3.87 1.18 7.15
CA LEU A 27 -4.10 0.20 6.08
C LEU A 27 -5.57 0.08 5.71
N VAL A 28 -6.46 -0.08 6.69
CA VAL A 28 -7.91 -0.16 6.43
C VAL A 28 -8.42 1.11 5.75
N LYS A 29 -7.93 2.30 6.14
CA LYS A 29 -8.28 3.57 5.50
C LYS A 29 -7.82 3.62 4.05
N VAL A 30 -6.56 3.25 3.77
CA VAL A 30 -6.00 3.21 2.41
C VAL A 30 -6.78 2.24 1.53
N LEU A 31 -7.06 1.03 2.03
CA LEU A 31 -7.83 0.01 1.32
C LEU A 31 -9.28 0.45 1.05
N ARG A 32 -9.93 1.14 2.01
CA ARG A 32 -11.28 1.68 1.81
C ARG A 32 -11.31 2.78 0.75
N ASN A 33 -10.29 3.64 0.73
CA ASN A 33 -10.20 4.72 -0.26
C ASN A 33 -9.86 4.18 -1.65
N SER A 34 -8.93 3.22 -1.75
CA SER A 34 -8.52 2.64 -3.04
C SER A 34 -9.63 1.87 -3.74
N LYS A 35 -10.57 1.28 -2.99
CA LYS A 35 -11.79 0.66 -3.52
C LYS A 35 -12.68 1.63 -4.30
N LYS A 36 -12.65 2.93 -3.99
CA LYS A 36 -13.48 3.95 -4.66
C LYS A 36 -12.90 4.42 -6.00
N ILE A 37 -11.61 4.21 -6.20
CA ILE A 37 -10.89 4.57 -7.43
C ILE A 37 -11.15 3.44 -8.45
N LYS A 38 -11.34 3.74 -9.74
CA LYS A 38 -11.45 2.72 -10.80
C LYS A 38 -10.07 2.37 -11.38
N GLY A 39 -9.95 1.23 -12.04
CA GLY A 39 -8.70 0.76 -12.66
C GLY A 39 -7.82 -0.11 -11.74
N PRO A 40 -6.72 -0.66 -12.27
CA PRO A 40 -5.78 -1.49 -11.52
C PRO A 40 -4.95 -0.62 -10.56
N LYS A 41 -4.76 -1.08 -9.32
CA LYS A 41 -3.95 -0.38 -8.31
C LYS A 41 -2.88 -1.29 -7.75
N LEU A 42 -1.72 -0.72 -7.46
CA LEU A 42 -0.64 -1.37 -6.75
C LEU A 42 -0.38 -0.62 -5.45
N ILE A 43 -0.65 -1.27 -4.32
CA ILE A 43 -0.43 -0.69 -2.99
C ILE A 43 0.86 -1.25 -2.42
N HIS A 44 1.89 -0.42 -2.29
CA HIS A 44 3.19 -0.83 -1.76
C HIS A 44 3.19 -0.74 -0.23
N VAL A 45 3.09 -1.89 0.44
CA VAL A 45 3.11 -1.98 1.90
C VAL A 45 4.48 -2.42 2.38
N VAL A 46 5.06 -1.68 3.32
CA VAL A 46 6.35 -1.99 3.93
C VAL A 46 6.13 -2.60 5.31
N LEU A 47 6.65 -3.82 5.51
CA LEU A 47 6.59 -4.56 6.77
C LEU A 47 8.00 -4.83 7.28
N LYS A 48 8.17 -4.78 8.60
CA LYS A 48 9.33 -5.36 9.29
C LYS A 48 9.02 -6.81 9.71
N LYS A 49 9.78 -7.78 9.18
CA LYS A 49 9.72 -9.18 9.62
C LYS A 49 10.06 -9.28 11.11
N GLY A 50 9.31 -10.10 11.86
CA GLY A 50 9.54 -10.33 13.29
C GLY A 50 9.03 -9.24 14.25
N LYS A 51 8.37 -8.19 13.75
CA LYS A 51 7.63 -7.26 14.60
C LYS A 51 6.22 -7.82 14.82
N ALA A 52 5.82 -8.01 16.09
CA ALA A 52 4.51 -8.56 16.44
C ALA A 52 3.39 -7.73 15.82
N SER A 53 2.54 -8.39 15.03
CA SER A 53 1.58 -7.77 14.12
C SER A 53 0.22 -7.48 14.75
N PHE A 54 0.00 -7.89 16.00
CA PHE A 54 -1.34 -7.98 16.57
C PHE A 54 -1.33 -7.63 18.06
N GLN A 55 -1.83 -6.45 18.40
CA GLN A 55 -2.26 -6.12 19.76
C GLN A 55 -3.79 -6.01 19.70
N LEU A 56 -4.47 -7.08 20.11
CA LEU A 56 -5.89 -7.00 20.44
C LEU A 56 -5.99 -6.21 21.74
N ASN A 57 -6.51 -4.99 21.64
CA ASN A 57 -7.20 -4.34 22.74
C ASN A 57 -8.68 -4.28 22.36
#